data_AF-A0A655JSP6-F1
#
_entry.id   AF-A0A655JSP6-F1
#
_cell.length_a   1.000
_cell.length_b   1.000
_cell.length_c   1.000
_cell.angle_alpha   90.00
_cell.angle_beta   90.00
_cell.angle_gamma   90.00
#
_symmetry.space_group_name_H-M   'P 1'
#
loop_
_entity.id
_entity.type
_entity.pdbx_description
1 polymer ?
#
loop_
_entity_poly.entity_id
_entity_poly.type
_entity_poly.pdbx_seq_one_letter_code
_entity_poly.pdbx_strand_id
1 'polypeptide(L)'
;MLSRIDKNPELEPLLSQAIEAATRTSMEAKRRLLAQAAAAALEDDQKVEPASLIVATLSQLEPVHIHALVRLAKAAKSSPDQDEIQRREVMRAASKVEPVPVLAALIQTGVAIATTTVWHGNGTGTPAEESGHILIHDVSDFGHRLLAYLRAADAGAELLILPSGGSAPTGDHPTPHPSTSR
;
A
#
# COMPACT_ATOMS: atom_id res chain seq x y z
N MET A 1 29.30 -4.53 -8.52
CA MET A 1 27.91 -4.85 -8.92
C MET A 1 27.77 -6.35 -9.14
N LEU A 2 28.44 -6.94 -10.14
CA LEU A 2 28.44 -8.41 -10.37
C LEU A 2 28.87 -9.22 -9.14
N SER A 3 29.90 -8.78 -8.41
CA SER A 3 30.39 -9.45 -7.20
C SER A 3 29.46 -9.43 -5.99
N ARG A 4 28.40 -8.59 -5.99
CA ARG A 4 27.33 -8.65 -4.96
C ARG A 4 26.17 -9.53 -5.40
N ILE A 5 25.83 -9.52 -6.69
CA ILE A 5 24.81 -10.41 -7.26
C ILE A 5 25.20 -11.88 -7.02
N ASP A 6 26.47 -12.22 -7.20
CA ASP A 6 26.98 -13.57 -6.87
C ASP A 6 26.90 -13.92 -5.38
N LYS A 7 26.85 -12.92 -4.50
CA LYS A 7 26.80 -13.10 -3.03
C LYS A 7 25.39 -13.04 -2.46
N ASN A 8 24.45 -12.46 -3.18
CA ASN A 8 23.07 -12.30 -2.75
C ASN A 8 22.12 -12.65 -3.92
N PRO A 9 21.65 -13.90 -3.98
CA PRO A 9 20.84 -14.39 -5.10
C PRO A 9 19.46 -13.72 -5.20
N GLU A 10 19.04 -12.96 -4.18
CA GLU A 10 17.77 -12.21 -4.19
C GLU A 10 17.86 -10.92 -5.02
N LEU A 11 19.07 -10.41 -5.29
CA LEU A 11 19.28 -9.18 -6.05
C LEU A 11 18.96 -9.34 -7.54
N GLU A 12 19.31 -10.48 -8.14
CA GLU A 12 19.05 -10.73 -9.56
C GLU A 12 17.54 -10.69 -9.91
N PRO A 13 16.64 -11.42 -9.24
CA PRO A 13 15.22 -11.36 -9.52
C PRO A 13 14.64 -9.97 -9.24
N LEU A 14 15.09 -9.28 -8.17
CA LEU A 14 14.69 -7.90 -7.87
C LEU A 14 15.03 -6.96 -9.03
N LEU A 15 16.28 -6.98 -9.51
CA LEU A 15 16.73 -6.12 -10.61
C LEU A 15 15.95 -6.42 -11.90
N SER A 16 15.81 -7.70 -12.24
CA SER A 16 15.08 -8.14 -13.43
C SER A 16 13.63 -7.64 -13.41
N GLN A 17 12.94 -7.84 -12.29
CA GLN A 17 11.56 -7.39 -12.11
C GLN A 17 11.45 -5.87 -12.15
N ALA A 18 12.37 -5.14 -11.51
CA ALA A 18 12.37 -3.67 -11.51
C ALA A 18 12.55 -3.11 -12.93
N ILE A 19 13.45 -3.68 -13.73
CA ILE A 19 13.68 -3.30 -15.13
C ILE A 19 12.44 -3.62 -15.97
N GLU A 20 11.88 -4.82 -15.85
CA GLU A 20 10.68 -5.21 -16.60
C GLU A 20 9.51 -4.27 -16.28
N ALA A 21 9.26 -3.98 -15.00
CA ALA A 21 8.20 -3.07 -14.58
C ALA A 21 8.45 -1.62 -15.04
N ALA A 22 9.70 -1.17 -15.06
CA ALA A 22 10.06 0.17 -15.52
C ALA A 22 9.87 0.32 -17.03
N THR A 23 10.19 -0.70 -17.83
CA THR A 23 10.01 -0.66 -19.28
C THR A 23 8.54 -0.70 -19.72
N ARG A 24 7.66 -1.27 -18.90
CA ARG A 24 6.22 -1.39 -19.20
C ARG A 24 5.39 -0.18 -18.84
N THR A 25 5.94 0.81 -18.14
CA THR A 25 5.18 1.97 -17.66
C THR A 25 5.59 3.28 -18.33
N SER A 26 4.61 4.12 -18.65
CA SER A 26 4.84 5.48 -19.14
C SER A 26 5.10 6.50 -18.02
N MET A 27 4.86 6.12 -16.75
CA MET A 27 5.03 7.03 -15.62
C MET A 27 6.51 7.18 -15.23
N GLU A 28 7.06 8.37 -15.46
CA GLU A 28 8.43 8.72 -15.08
C GLU A 28 8.68 8.52 -13.57
N ALA A 29 7.77 8.98 -12.71
CA ALA A 29 7.86 8.79 -11.27
C ALA A 29 7.97 7.31 -10.86
N LYS A 30 7.21 6.41 -11.50
CA LYS A 30 7.29 4.97 -11.26
C LYS A 30 8.62 4.39 -11.74
N ARG A 31 9.10 4.79 -12.92
CA ARG A 31 10.41 4.37 -13.46
C ARG A 31 11.55 4.77 -12.52
N ARG A 32 11.54 6.01 -12.05
CA ARG A 32 12.54 6.53 -11.10
C ARG A 32 12.50 5.80 -9.77
N LEU A 33 11.31 5.59 -9.20
CA LEU A 33 11.18 4.90 -7.92
C LEU A 33 11.65 3.43 -8.02
N LEU A 34 11.34 2.73 -9.11
CA LEU A 34 11.86 1.38 -9.36
C LEU A 34 13.39 1.35 -9.45
N ALA A 35 13.99 2.31 -10.15
CA ALA A 35 15.45 2.43 -10.24
C ALA A 35 16.08 2.74 -8.87
N GLN A 36 15.48 3.63 -8.09
CA GLN A 36 15.95 3.99 -6.75
C GLN A 36 15.84 2.83 -5.76
N ALA A 37 14.75 2.04 -5.81
CA ALA A 37 14.59 0.87 -4.97
C ALA A 37 15.66 -0.19 -5.29
N ALA A 38 15.91 -0.46 -6.58
CA ALA A 38 16.95 -1.38 -7.01
C ALA A 38 18.37 -0.89 -6.62
N ALA A 39 18.64 0.40 -6.77
CA ALA A 39 19.91 1.00 -6.34
C ALA A 39 20.12 0.87 -4.83
N ALA A 40 19.09 1.17 -4.03
CA ALA A 40 19.17 1.05 -2.57
C ALA A 40 19.47 -0.38 -2.11
N ALA A 41 18.88 -1.40 -2.76
CA ALA A 41 19.16 -2.81 -2.49
C ALA A 41 20.59 -3.21 -2.89
N LEU A 42 21.12 -2.66 -3.98
CA LEU A 42 22.50 -2.90 -4.42
C LEU A 42 23.54 -2.28 -3.49
N GLU A 43 23.18 -1.21 -2.79
CA GLU A 43 24.05 -0.48 -1.85
C GLU A 43 24.03 -1.09 -0.45
N ASP A 44 22.90 -1.63 0.02
CA ASP A 44 22.72 -2.10 1.39
C ASP A 44 21.85 -3.37 1.45
N ASP A 45 22.40 -4.46 2.01
CA ASP A 45 21.66 -5.73 2.10
C ASP A 45 20.43 -5.62 3.02
N GLN A 46 20.45 -4.72 4.01
CA GLN A 46 19.30 -4.48 4.90
C GLN A 46 18.12 -3.82 4.18
N LYS A 47 18.35 -3.30 2.97
CA LYS A 47 17.33 -2.66 2.15
C LYS A 47 16.76 -3.57 1.06
N VAL A 48 17.29 -4.78 0.91
CA VAL A 48 16.84 -5.73 -0.13
C VAL A 48 15.37 -6.08 0.05
N GLU A 49 14.95 -6.46 1.26
CA GLU A 49 13.55 -6.82 1.54
C GLU A 49 12.58 -5.63 1.37
N PRO A 50 12.83 -4.43 1.95
CA PRO A 50 12.00 -3.25 1.68
C PRO A 50 11.94 -2.88 0.19
N ALA A 51 13.05 -2.99 -0.54
CA ALA A 51 13.09 -2.72 -1.98
C ALA A 51 12.30 -3.76 -2.77
N SER A 52 12.44 -5.04 -2.45
CA SER A 52 11.65 -6.14 -3.03
C SER A 52 10.16 -5.89 -2.89
N LEU A 53 9.71 -5.46 -1.71
CA LEU A 53 8.29 -5.17 -1.48
C LEU A 53 7.78 -4.02 -2.38
N ILE A 54 8.56 -2.94 -2.52
CA ILE A 54 8.21 -1.83 -3.41
C ILE A 54 8.20 -2.27 -4.86
N VAL A 55 9.22 -3.00 -5.31
CA VAL A 55 9.32 -3.49 -6.69
C VAL A 55 8.17 -4.43 -7.01
N ALA A 56 7.88 -5.42 -6.14
CA ALA A 56 6.78 -6.36 -6.32
C ALA A 56 5.42 -5.67 -6.38
N THR A 57 5.22 -4.63 -5.55
CA THR A 57 4.00 -3.82 -5.54
C THR A 57 3.88 -3.00 -6.83
N LEU A 58 4.90 -2.22 -7.18
CA LEU A 58 4.87 -1.35 -8.35
C LEU A 58 4.81 -2.14 -9.66
N SER A 59 5.33 -3.36 -9.69
CA SER A 59 5.22 -4.26 -10.85
C SER A 59 3.77 -4.63 -11.19
N GLN A 60 2.87 -4.58 -10.22
CA GLN A 60 1.44 -4.89 -10.40
C GLN A 60 0.57 -3.64 -10.56
N LEU A 61 1.09 -2.46 -10.19
CA LEU A 61 0.33 -1.20 -10.21
C LEU A 61 0.55 -0.41 -11.48
N GLU A 62 -0.48 -0.32 -12.31
CA GLU A 62 -0.53 0.53 -13.49
C GLU A 62 -0.92 1.98 -13.17
N PRO A 63 -0.73 2.93 -14.10
CA PRO A 63 -1.05 4.34 -13.87
C PRO A 63 -2.47 4.59 -13.38
N VAL A 64 -3.43 3.81 -13.87
CA VAL A 64 -4.83 3.87 -13.43
C VAL A 64 -4.99 3.53 -11.94
N HIS A 65 -4.24 2.53 -11.44
CA HIS A 65 -4.25 2.15 -10.03
C HIS A 65 -3.63 3.24 -9.17
N ILE A 66 -2.50 3.81 -9.59
CA ILE A 66 -1.82 4.88 -8.85
C ILE A 66 -2.71 6.12 -8.76
N HIS A 67 -3.38 6.51 -9.85
CA HIS A 67 -4.31 7.65 -9.83
C HIS A 67 -5.51 7.42 -8.91
N ALA A 68 -6.07 6.20 -8.90
CA ALA A 68 -7.14 5.84 -7.98
C ALA A 68 -6.67 5.90 -6.52
N LEU A 69 -5.49 5.36 -6.23
CA LEU A 69 -4.88 5.43 -4.90
C LEU A 69 -4.67 6.89 -4.43
N VAL A 70 -4.27 7.78 -5.33
CA VAL A 70 -4.16 9.22 -5.03
C VAL A 70 -5.52 9.84 -4.68
N ARG A 71 -6.59 9.50 -5.39
CA ARG A 71 -7.95 10.00 -5.09
C ARG A 71 -8.46 9.49 -3.75
N LEU A 72 -8.27 8.19 -3.48
CA LEU A 72 -8.62 7.58 -2.20
C LEU A 72 -7.83 8.19 -1.04
N ALA A 73 -6.52 8.40 -1.21
CA ALA A 73 -5.69 9.03 -0.18
C ALA A 73 -6.06 10.50 0.09
N LYS A 74 -6.59 11.21 -0.91
CA LYS A 74 -7.14 12.56 -0.72
C LYS A 74 -8.45 12.52 0.07
N ALA A 75 -9.33 11.56 -0.23
CA ALA A 75 -10.58 11.36 0.50
C ALA A 75 -10.34 11.02 1.98
N ALA A 76 -9.36 10.16 2.27
CA ALA A 76 -8.97 9.83 3.64
C ALA A 76 -8.50 11.08 4.43
N LYS A 77 -7.75 11.97 3.75
CA LYS A 77 -7.21 13.21 4.34
C LYS A 77 -8.19 14.36 4.46
N SER A 78 -9.35 14.31 3.81
CA SER A 78 -10.39 15.34 3.98
C SER A 78 -11.22 15.16 5.25
N SER A 79 -11.03 14.05 5.98
CA SER A 79 -11.82 13.70 7.17
C SER A 79 -11.02 13.50 8.49
N PRO A 80 -9.86 14.14 8.75
CA PRO A 80 -9.04 13.83 9.93
C PRO A 80 -9.70 14.21 11.26
N ASP A 81 -10.58 15.22 11.26
CA ASP A 81 -11.32 15.70 12.44
C ASP A 81 -12.80 15.28 12.44
N GLN A 82 -13.20 14.40 11.52
CA GLN A 82 -14.60 13.97 11.39
C GLN A 82 -14.88 12.71 12.20
N ASP A 83 -16.12 12.56 12.67
CA ASP A 83 -16.62 11.33 13.27
C ASP A 83 -16.36 10.13 12.34
N GLU A 84 -16.05 8.98 12.93
CA GLU A 84 -15.72 7.73 12.25
C GLU A 84 -16.80 7.34 11.22
N ILE A 85 -18.07 7.67 11.51
CA ILE A 85 -19.19 7.48 10.59
C ILE A 85 -18.99 8.28 9.29
N GLN A 86 -18.68 9.57 9.40
CA GLN A 86 -18.51 10.45 8.27
C GLN A 86 -17.27 10.08 7.44
N ARG A 87 -16.17 9.69 8.11
CA ARG A 87 -14.96 9.18 7.44
C ARG A 87 -15.27 7.97 6.57
N ARG A 88 -16.05 7.01 7.08
CA ARG A 88 -16.49 5.83 6.32
C ARG A 88 -17.38 6.19 5.13
N GLU A 89 -18.28 7.16 5.28
CA GLU A 89 -19.13 7.61 4.17
C GLU A 89 -18.30 8.25 3.05
N VAL A 90 -17.33 9.09 3.39
CA VAL A 90 -16.42 9.72 2.43
C VAL A 90 -15.59 8.67 1.70
N MET A 91 -15.02 7.70 2.42
CA MET A 91 -14.24 6.61 1.81
C MET A 91 -15.09 5.68 0.95
N ARG A 92 -16.32 5.39 1.38
CA ARG A 92 -17.30 4.63 0.60
C ARG A 92 -17.65 5.37 -0.69
N ALA A 93 -17.93 6.66 -0.62
CA ALA A 93 -18.25 7.47 -1.79
C ALA A 93 -17.08 7.50 -2.77
N ALA A 94 -15.85 7.70 -2.29
CA ALA A 94 -14.64 7.66 -3.12
C ALA A 94 -14.43 6.29 -3.77
N SER A 95 -14.68 5.20 -3.04
CA SER A 95 -14.57 3.83 -3.56
C SER A 95 -15.57 3.55 -4.68
N LYS A 96 -16.82 4.00 -4.55
CA LYS A 96 -17.89 3.75 -5.55
C LYS A 96 -17.61 4.36 -6.93
N VAL A 97 -16.71 5.34 -7.02
CA VAL A 97 -16.32 5.98 -8.28
C VAL A 97 -15.28 5.14 -9.04
N GLU A 98 -14.54 4.27 -8.34
CA GLU A 98 -13.46 3.49 -8.94
C GLU A 98 -13.97 2.17 -9.53
N PRO A 99 -13.42 1.72 -10.68
CA PRO A 99 -13.75 0.40 -11.22
C PRO A 99 -13.36 -0.73 -10.27
N VAL A 100 -14.21 -1.75 -10.16
CA VAL A 100 -13.97 -2.93 -9.31
C VAL A 100 -12.58 -3.57 -9.53
N PRO A 101 -12.09 -3.76 -10.78
CA PRO A 101 -10.75 -4.32 -11.00
C PRO A 101 -9.62 -3.47 -10.42
N VAL A 102 -9.78 -2.13 -10.42
CA VAL A 102 -8.81 -1.21 -9.82
C VAL A 102 -8.80 -1.37 -8.31
N LEU A 103 -9.96 -1.40 -7.67
CA LEU A 103 -10.07 -1.60 -6.22
C LEU A 103 -9.49 -2.95 -5.79
N ALA A 104 -9.78 -4.01 -6.54
CA ALA A 104 -9.23 -5.34 -6.29
C ALA A 104 -7.69 -5.33 -6.36
N ALA A 105 -7.10 -4.69 -7.37
CA ALA A 105 -5.63 -4.58 -7.47
C ALA A 105 -5.02 -3.80 -6.31
N LEU A 106 -5.66 -2.72 -5.85
CA LEU A 106 -5.20 -1.93 -4.70
C LEU A 106 -5.26 -2.72 -3.38
N ILE A 107 -6.29 -3.55 -3.19
CA ILE A 107 -6.40 -4.44 -2.03
C ILE A 107 -5.37 -5.57 -2.12
N GLN A 108 -5.24 -6.21 -3.28
CA GLN A 108 -4.35 -7.33 -3.49
C GLN A 108 -2.88 -6.96 -3.26
N THR A 109 -2.50 -5.74 -3.63
CA THR A 109 -1.15 -5.22 -3.41
C THR A 109 -0.93 -4.63 -2.02
N GLY A 110 -1.95 -4.64 -1.16
CA GLY A 110 -1.87 -4.16 0.23
C GLY A 110 -1.73 -2.64 0.38
N VAL A 111 -1.85 -1.86 -0.69
CA VAL A 111 -1.81 -0.39 -0.64
C VAL A 111 -3.13 0.21 -0.16
N ALA A 112 -4.21 -0.57 -0.15
CA ALA A 112 -5.51 -0.19 0.37
C ALA A 112 -6.11 -1.30 1.24
N ILE A 113 -6.90 -0.91 2.24
CA ILE A 113 -7.54 -1.80 3.20
C ILE A 113 -8.99 -1.99 2.80
N ALA A 114 -9.42 -3.24 2.61
CA ALA A 114 -10.80 -3.54 2.27
C ALA A 114 -11.74 -3.31 3.47
N THR A 115 -12.97 -2.90 3.18
CA THR A 115 -14.04 -2.93 4.18
C THR A 115 -14.44 -4.38 4.44
N THR A 116 -14.21 -4.87 5.68
CA THR A 116 -14.58 -6.23 6.10
C THR A 116 -15.91 -6.28 6.85
N THR A 117 -16.59 -5.15 7.02
CA THR A 117 -17.89 -5.13 7.70
C THR A 117 -18.95 -5.81 6.84
N VAL A 118 -19.29 -7.04 7.23
CA VAL A 118 -20.57 -7.65 6.89
C VAL A 118 -21.64 -6.78 7.55
N TRP A 119 -22.39 -6.02 6.75
CA TRP A 119 -23.51 -5.27 7.28
C TRP A 119 -24.52 -6.30 7.78
N HIS A 120 -24.66 -6.46 9.09
CA HIS A 120 -25.87 -7.07 9.62
C HIS A 120 -27.00 -6.18 9.11
N GLY A 121 -27.83 -6.72 8.21
CA GLY A 121 -29.06 -6.07 7.78
C GLY A 121 -29.76 -5.45 8.99
N ASN A 122 -30.48 -4.36 8.74
CA ASN A 122 -31.35 -3.55 9.62
C ASN A 122 -32.30 -4.28 10.60
N GLY A 123 -31.97 -5.47 11.11
CA GLY A 123 -32.78 -6.31 11.97
C GLY A 123 -33.93 -7.01 11.25
N THR A 124 -34.20 -6.70 9.98
CA THR A 124 -35.40 -7.16 9.26
C THR A 124 -35.15 -8.33 8.30
N GLY A 125 -33.98 -8.96 8.33
CA GLY A 125 -33.68 -10.13 7.48
C GLY A 125 -33.52 -9.83 5.99
N THR A 126 -33.54 -8.56 5.59
CA THR A 126 -33.16 -8.14 4.24
C THR A 126 -31.63 -8.13 4.13
N PRO A 127 -31.02 -8.92 3.23
CA PRO A 127 -29.60 -8.73 2.92
C PRO A 127 -29.46 -7.27 2.45
N ALA A 128 -28.46 -6.55 2.96
CA ALA A 128 -28.16 -5.24 2.41
C ALA A 128 -27.90 -5.46 0.91
N GLU A 129 -28.67 -4.85 0.01
CA GLU A 129 -28.48 -5.01 -1.44
C GLU A 129 -27.04 -4.63 -1.87
N GLU A 130 -26.32 -3.90 -1.00
CA GLU A 130 -24.89 -3.56 -1.13
C GLU A 130 -23.90 -4.67 -0.72
N SER A 131 -24.39 -5.85 -0.31
CA SER A 131 -23.57 -7.02 0.09
C SER A 131 -22.94 -7.68 -1.15
N GLY A 132 -21.90 -7.05 -1.70
CA GLY A 132 -21.19 -7.55 -2.88
C GLY A 132 -20.22 -6.56 -3.51
N HIS A 133 -20.19 -5.31 -3.05
CA HIS A 133 -19.25 -4.32 -3.57
C HIS A 133 -17.91 -4.39 -2.86
N ILE A 134 -16.83 -4.47 -3.63
CA ILE A 134 -15.47 -4.22 -3.13
C ILE A 134 -15.39 -2.73 -2.76
N LEU A 135 -15.19 -2.43 -1.48
CA LEU A 135 -15.07 -1.07 -0.97
C LEU A 135 -13.76 -0.92 -0.18
N ILE A 136 -13.11 0.23 -0.32
CA ILE A 136 -11.92 0.57 0.44
C ILE A 136 -12.35 1.24 1.74
N HIS A 137 -11.94 0.66 2.86
CA HIS A 137 -12.08 1.25 4.19
C HIS A 137 -11.12 2.43 4.35
N ASP A 138 -9.84 2.21 4.02
CA ASP A 138 -8.79 3.22 4.13
C ASP A 138 -7.59 2.90 3.21
N VAL A 139 -6.70 3.87 3.02
CA VAL A 139 -5.39 3.65 2.41
C VAL A 139 -4.42 3.16 3.49
N SER A 140 -3.63 2.12 3.21
CA SER A 140 -2.69 1.59 4.20
C SER A 140 -1.53 2.56 4.43
N ASP A 141 -0.85 2.45 5.58
CA ASP A 141 0.38 3.21 5.84
C ASP A 141 1.44 2.98 4.75
N PHE A 142 1.53 1.74 4.26
CA PHE A 142 2.37 1.39 3.13
C PHE A 142 1.94 2.12 1.85
N GLY A 143 0.63 2.15 1.54
CA GLY A 143 0.09 2.91 0.41
C GLY A 143 0.41 4.41 0.51
N HIS A 144 0.28 5.02 1.70
CA HIS A 144 0.66 6.41 1.94
C HIS A 144 2.15 6.66 1.75
N ARG A 145 3.02 5.78 2.26
CA ARG A 145 4.48 5.86 2.04
C ARG A 145 4.83 5.71 0.56
N LEU A 146 4.21 4.75 -0.14
CA LEU A 146 4.42 4.54 -1.57
C LEU A 146 4.07 5.79 -2.39
N LEU A 147 2.94 6.44 -2.08
CA LEU A 147 2.56 7.70 -2.71
C LEU A 147 3.55 8.83 -2.39
N ALA A 148 4.10 8.88 -1.17
CA ALA A 148 5.12 9.86 -0.82
C ALA A 148 6.41 9.63 -1.61
N TYR A 149 6.86 8.38 -1.74
CA TYR A 149 8.02 8.02 -2.55
C TYR A 149 7.83 8.35 -4.03
N LEU A 150 6.66 8.05 -4.60
CA LEU A 150 6.36 8.41 -5.99
C LEU A 150 6.41 9.93 -6.21
N ARG A 151 5.90 10.73 -5.27
CA ARG A 151 5.99 12.20 -5.35
C ARG A 151 7.42 12.70 -5.24
N ALA A 152 8.22 12.13 -4.33
CA ALA A 152 9.62 12.50 -4.19
C ALA A 152 10.43 12.17 -5.45
N ALA A 153 10.19 11.00 -6.06
CA ALA A 153 10.83 10.60 -7.30
C ALA A 153 10.43 11.50 -8.49
N ASP A 154 9.17 11.92 -8.56
CA ASP A 154 8.70 12.88 -9.56
C ASP A 154 9.37 14.25 -9.41
N ALA A 155 9.52 14.72 -8.17
CA ALA A 155 10.22 15.95 -7.83
C ALA A 155 11.75 15.89 -8.03
N GLY A 156 12.30 14.73 -8.40
CA GLY A 156 13.73 14.56 -8.68
C GLY A 156 14.60 14.32 -7.44
N ALA A 157 14.01 13.88 -6.32
CA ALA A 157 14.81 13.48 -5.16
C ALA A 157 15.70 12.28 -5.53
N GLU A 158 17.02 12.39 -5.31
CA GLU A 158 17.97 11.33 -5.68
C GLU A 158 17.99 10.16 -4.68
N LEU A 159 17.60 10.40 -3.41
CA LEU A 159 17.72 9.41 -2.34
C LEU A 159 16.35 8.86 -1.90
N LEU A 160 16.17 7.55 -2.06
CA LEU A 160 15.04 6.83 -1.49
C LEU A 160 15.39 6.38 -0.05
N ILE A 161 14.69 6.96 0.92
CA ILE A 161 14.81 6.56 2.33
C ILE A 161 13.87 5.38 2.58
N LEU A 162 14.39 4.17 2.38
CA LEU A 162 13.71 2.93 2.76
C LEU A 162 13.81 2.72 4.27
N PRO A 163 12.77 2.19 4.93
CA PRO A 163 12.90 1.77 6.31
C PRO A 163 13.97 0.67 6.39
N SER A 164 14.93 0.82 7.30
CA SER A 164 15.84 -0.27 7.65
C SER A 164 15.02 -1.42 8.24
N GLY A 165 15.23 -2.65 7.77
CA GLY A 165 14.53 -3.83 8.28
C GLY A 165 14.64 -3.91 9.80
N GLY A 166 13.56 -3.51 10.49
CA GLY A 166 13.47 -3.42 11.94
C GLY A 166 12.20 -4.09 12.39
N SER A 167 12.36 -5.09 13.26
CA SER A 167 11.29 -5.85 13.90
C SER A 167 10.10 -4.99 14.29
N ALA A 168 8.89 -5.53 14.06
CA ALA A 168 7.66 -4.98 14.58
C ALA A 168 7.83 -4.51 16.04
N PRO A 169 7.23 -3.37 16.44
CA PRO A 169 7.18 -3.03 17.85
C PRO A 169 6.50 -4.20 18.56
N THR A 170 7.22 -4.86 19.45
CA THR A 170 6.65 -5.80 20.41
C THR A 170 5.59 -5.03 21.17
N GLY A 171 4.34 -5.22 20.77
CA GLY A 171 3.19 -4.68 21.48
C GLY A 171 3.24 -5.24 22.89
N ASP A 172 3.35 -4.36 23.88
CA ASP A 172 3.04 -4.69 25.26
C ASP A 172 1.63 -5.30 25.27
N HIS A 173 1.57 -6.61 25.51
CA HIS A 173 0.34 -7.28 25.81
C HIS A 173 -0.16 -6.69 27.14
N PRO A 174 -1.34 -6.04 27.19
CA PRO A 174 -1.94 -5.72 28.48
C PRO A 174 -2.28 -7.03 29.20
N THR A 175 -1.69 -7.22 30.35
CA THR A 175 -1.97 -8.33 31.26
C THR A 175 -3.46 -8.33 31.63
N PRO A 176 -4.14 -9.49 31.62
CA PRO A 176 -5.53 -9.56 32.04
C PRO A 176 -5.63 -9.33 33.55
N HIS A 177 -6.37 -8.29 33.96
CA HIS A 177 -6.73 -8.06 35.36
C HIS A 177 -7.60 -9.23 35.88
N PRO A 178 -7.37 -9.70 37.13
CA PRO A 178 -8.14 -10.79 37.69
C PRO A 178 -9.58 -10.36 38.00
N SER A 179 -10.51 -11.18 37.52
CA SER A 179 -11.95 -11.11 37.79
C SER A 179 -12.22 -11.23 39.29
N THR A 180 -12.53 -10.14 39.97
CA THR A 180 -13.15 -10.17 41.30
C THR A 180 -14.66 -10.37 41.14
N SER A 181 -15.09 -11.61 41.39
CA SER A 181 -16.48 -11.90 41.74
C SER A 181 -16.78 -11.35 43.14
N ARG A 182 -17.87 -10.61 43.27
CA ARG A 182 -18.74 -10.57 44.46
C ARG A 182 -20.07 -9.92 44.11
#